data_AF-A0A357Z7W4-F1
#
_entry.id   AF-A0A357Z7W4-F1
#
_cell.length_a   1.000
_cell.length_b   1.000
_cell.length_c   1.000
_cell.angle_alpha   90.00
_cell.angle_beta   90.00
_cell.angle_gamma   90.00
#
_symmetry.space_group_name_H-M   'P 1'
#
loop_
_entity.id
_entity.type
_entity.pdbx_description
1 polymer ?
#
loop_
_entity_poly.entity_id
_entity_poly.type
_entity_poly.pdbx_seq_one_letter_code
_entity_poly.pdbx_strand_id
1 'polypeptide(L)'
;MKVLELFAGSRSIGKASEILGYQVFSSDLINFEKIDYVTSILDFDINKVPFQPDIIWASPPCTAFSVAAIGKNWTKDGDNYIAKNPRADFGLELVKKTIQIIQALKPTYFFIENPRGMLRKMPIMADLNRQGVTYCQYGDTRMKPTDIWTNSLNWIPRPMCKNGDDCHIAAPRGSSTGTQGLKGAYERSKIPEDLCLEILKSCI
;
A
#
# COMPACT_ATOMS: atom_id res chain seq x y z
N MET A 1 18.64 -8.26 -3.00
CA MET A 1 17.37 -8.92 -3.38
C MET A 1 16.80 -8.26 -4.63
N LYS A 2 15.78 -8.85 -5.23
CA LYS A 2 15.08 -8.37 -6.43
C LYS A 2 13.64 -8.00 -6.07
N VAL A 3 13.28 -6.74 -6.25
CA VAL A 3 12.04 -6.15 -5.76
C VAL A 3 11.18 -5.71 -6.94
N LEU A 4 9.95 -6.18 -7.01
CA LEU A 4 8.91 -5.65 -7.88
C LEU A 4 8.03 -4.69 -7.07
N GLU A 5 8.01 -3.40 -7.43
CA GLU A 5 7.18 -2.38 -6.82
C GLU A 5 5.99 -2.05 -7.74
N LEU A 6 4.79 -2.48 -7.36
CA LEU A 6 3.53 -2.20 -8.07
C LEU A 6 2.84 -0.98 -7.48
N PHE A 7 2.26 -0.14 -8.35
CA PHE A 7 1.68 1.16 -7.98
C PHE A 7 2.71 2.07 -7.30
N ALA A 8 3.90 2.14 -7.89
CA ALA A 8 5.08 2.68 -7.25
C ALA A 8 4.97 4.17 -6.89
N GLY A 9 4.20 4.97 -7.64
CA GLY A 9 3.98 6.38 -7.39
C GLY A 9 5.28 7.16 -7.18
N SER A 10 5.58 7.47 -5.92
CA SER A 10 6.80 8.19 -5.51
C SER A 10 8.07 7.33 -5.42
N ARG A 11 7.94 6.02 -5.69
CA ARG A 11 8.96 4.97 -5.51
C ARG A 11 9.51 4.93 -4.10
N SER A 12 8.64 4.99 -3.08
CA SER A 12 9.10 4.96 -1.69
C SER A 12 9.85 3.66 -1.39
N ILE A 13 9.35 2.52 -1.90
CA ILE A 13 10.01 1.22 -1.72
C ILE A 13 11.17 1.07 -2.68
N GLY A 14 11.07 1.57 -3.92
CA GLY A 14 12.17 1.53 -4.87
C GLY A 14 13.40 2.30 -4.39
N LYS A 15 13.21 3.50 -3.84
CA LYS A 15 14.31 4.29 -3.24
C LYS A 15 14.96 3.57 -2.07
N ALA A 16 14.16 3.02 -1.16
CA ALA A 16 14.68 2.23 -0.04
C ALA A 16 15.41 0.96 -0.52
N SER A 17 14.92 0.32 -1.58
CA SER A 17 15.56 -0.84 -2.21
C SER A 17 16.92 -0.48 -2.81
N GLU A 18 17.02 0.65 -3.52
CA GLU A 18 18.26 1.18 -4.07
C GLU A 18 19.30 1.46 -2.96
N ILE A 19 18.88 2.05 -1.83
CA ILE A 19 19.75 2.29 -0.65
C ILE A 19 20.35 0.97 -0.12
N LEU A 20 19.59 -0.13 -0.16
CA LEU A 20 20.04 -1.46 0.27
C LEU A 20 20.81 -2.23 -0.81
N GLY A 21 21.05 -1.63 -1.98
CA GLY A 21 21.72 -2.29 -3.11
C GLY A 21 20.87 -3.38 -3.77
N TYR A 22 19.55 -3.33 -3.62
CA TYR A 22 18.64 -4.27 -4.26
C TYR A 22 18.37 -3.87 -5.71
N GLN A 23 18.09 -4.86 -6.56
CA GLN A 23 17.56 -4.61 -7.90
C GLN A 23 16.07 -4.33 -7.78
N VAL A 24 15.58 -3.26 -8.40
CA VAL A 24 14.17 -2.87 -8.36
C VAL A 24 13.61 -2.76 -9.78
N PHE A 25 12.36 -3.19 -9.94
CA PHE A 25 11.54 -2.94 -11.12
C PHE A 25 10.21 -2.34 -10.67
N SER A 26 9.89 -1.14 -11.14
CA SER A 26 8.79 -0.30 -10.64
C SER A 26 7.74 -0.13 -11.73
N SER A 27 6.47 -0.34 -11.39
CA SER A 27 5.36 -0.14 -12.31
C SER A 27 4.29 0.78 -11.71
N ASP A 28 3.76 1.65 -12.56
CA ASP A 28 2.67 2.56 -12.23
C ASP A 28 1.86 2.90 -13.48
N LEU A 29 0.62 3.35 -13.30
CA LEU A 29 -0.22 3.84 -14.40
C LEU A 29 0.30 5.19 -14.92
N ILE A 30 0.92 5.99 -14.05
CA ILE A 30 1.44 7.32 -14.36
C ILE A 30 2.95 7.24 -14.52
N ASN A 31 3.49 7.91 -15.55
CA ASN A 31 4.93 8.02 -15.78
C ASN A 31 5.59 9.00 -14.80
N PHE A 32 5.71 8.60 -13.53
CA PHE A 32 6.52 9.30 -12.54
C PHE A 32 8.01 9.07 -12.79
N GLU A 33 8.85 9.81 -12.07
CA GLU A 33 10.30 9.68 -12.16
C GLU A 33 10.75 8.23 -11.85
N LYS A 34 11.55 7.65 -12.76
CA LYS A 34 12.14 6.30 -12.67
C LYS A 34 11.14 5.14 -12.61
N ILE A 35 9.94 5.28 -13.18
CA ILE A 35 9.05 4.14 -13.41
C ILE A 35 9.59 3.32 -14.60
N ASP A 36 9.82 2.03 -14.38
CA ASP A 36 10.39 1.12 -15.38
C ASP A 36 9.31 0.63 -16.37
N TYR A 37 8.09 0.40 -15.87
CA TYR A 37 6.97 -0.09 -16.67
C TYR A 37 5.68 0.70 -16.40
N VAL A 38 5.43 1.69 -17.27
CA VAL A 38 4.23 2.52 -17.22
C VAL A 38 3.05 1.75 -17.84
N THR A 39 2.18 1.20 -17.00
CA THR A 39 0.99 0.44 -17.43
C THR A 39 -0.08 0.42 -16.35
N SER A 40 -1.33 0.18 -16.77
CA SER A 40 -2.39 -0.21 -15.84
C SER A 40 -2.08 -1.58 -15.25
N ILE A 41 -2.36 -1.80 -13.96
CA ILE A 41 -2.21 -3.12 -13.35
C ILE A 41 -3.06 -4.19 -14.05
N LEU A 42 -4.21 -3.79 -14.61
CA LEU A 42 -5.13 -4.68 -15.33
C LEU A 42 -4.47 -5.25 -16.61
N ASP A 43 -3.61 -4.45 -17.23
CA ASP A 43 -2.87 -4.76 -18.45
C ASP A 43 -1.41 -5.15 -18.17
N PHE A 44 -1.06 -5.37 -16.89
CA PHE A 44 0.30 -5.72 -16.50
C PHE A 44 0.68 -7.11 -17.00
N ASP A 45 1.69 -7.16 -17.88
CA ASP A 45 2.31 -8.39 -18.37
C ASP A 45 3.48 -8.79 -17.47
N ILE A 46 3.32 -9.91 -16.77
CA ILE A 46 4.35 -10.44 -15.86
C ILE A 46 5.67 -10.79 -16.57
N ASN A 47 5.64 -11.06 -17.88
CA ASN A 47 6.85 -11.38 -18.65
C ASN A 47 7.73 -10.16 -18.92
N LYS A 48 7.24 -8.94 -18.62
CA LYS A 48 8.04 -7.71 -18.68
C LYS A 48 8.93 -7.51 -17.46
N VAL A 49 8.69 -8.25 -16.37
CA VAL A 49 9.54 -8.20 -15.19
C VAL A 49 10.87 -8.88 -15.54
N PRO A 50 12.02 -8.20 -15.45
CA PRO A 50 13.30 -8.71 -15.96
C PRO A 50 13.92 -9.80 -15.07
N PHE A 51 13.22 -10.18 -14.00
CA PHE A 51 13.67 -11.17 -13.04
C PHE A 51 12.50 -11.85 -12.33
N GLN A 52 12.81 -12.99 -11.71
CA GLN A 52 11.97 -13.57 -10.65
C GLN A 52 12.11 -12.72 -9.38
N PRO A 53 11.05 -12.01 -8.91
CA PRO A 53 11.15 -11.19 -7.72
C PRO A 53 11.27 -12.05 -6.46
N ASP A 54 12.16 -11.63 -5.54
CA ASP A 54 12.21 -12.14 -4.17
C ASP A 54 11.11 -11.49 -3.33
N ILE A 55 10.83 -10.20 -3.62
CA ILE A 55 9.87 -9.37 -2.90
C ILE A 55 8.93 -8.70 -3.90
N ILE A 56 7.63 -8.75 -3.64
CA ILE A 56 6.64 -7.88 -4.29
C ILE A 56 6.07 -6.91 -3.27
N TRP A 57 6.18 -5.61 -3.55
CA TRP A 57 5.42 -4.59 -2.84
C TRP A 57 4.29 -4.07 -3.73
N ALA A 58 3.11 -3.84 -3.17
CA ALA A 58 1.99 -3.22 -3.87
C ALA A 58 1.25 -2.22 -2.98
N SER A 59 1.02 -1.00 -3.50
CA SER A 59 0.19 0.02 -2.85
C SER A 59 -1.04 0.38 -3.70
N PRO A 60 -2.01 -0.55 -3.88
CA PRO A 60 -3.16 -0.31 -4.74
C PRO A 60 -3.94 0.95 -4.34
N PRO A 61 -4.58 1.67 -5.28
CA PRO A 61 -5.27 2.93 -4.99
C PRO A 61 -6.32 2.82 -3.88
N CYS A 62 -6.23 3.69 -2.88
CA CYS A 62 -7.15 3.70 -1.73
C CYS A 62 -8.48 4.44 -2.00
N THR A 63 -8.68 5.02 -3.18
CA THR A 63 -9.83 5.91 -3.49
C THR A 63 -11.18 5.22 -3.30
N ALA A 64 -11.27 3.93 -3.61
CA ALA A 64 -12.47 3.13 -3.41
C ALA A 64 -12.70 2.76 -1.93
N PHE A 65 -11.62 2.64 -1.15
CA PHE A 65 -11.63 2.01 0.17
C PHE A 65 -11.42 2.97 1.34
N SER A 66 -11.05 4.24 1.09
CA SER A 66 -10.79 5.22 2.15
C SER A 66 -12.03 5.45 3.03
N VAL A 67 -11.82 5.79 4.30
CA VAL A 67 -12.91 6.10 5.26
C VAL A 67 -13.89 7.15 4.72
N ALA A 68 -13.36 8.18 4.04
CA ALA A 68 -14.18 9.25 3.44
C ALA A 68 -15.06 8.78 2.26
N ALA A 69 -14.72 7.65 1.65
CA ALA A 69 -15.43 7.10 0.50
C ALA A 69 -16.42 5.98 0.88
N ILE A 70 -16.38 5.46 2.12
CA ILE A 70 -17.18 4.31 2.57
C ILE A 70 -18.66 4.46 2.25
N GLY A 71 -19.30 5.54 2.74
CA GLY A 71 -20.75 5.72 2.57
C GLY A 71 -21.19 5.85 1.11
N LYS A 72 -20.30 6.35 0.24
CA LYS A 72 -20.56 6.54 -1.20
C LYS A 72 -20.39 5.24 -1.99
N ASN A 73 -19.39 4.44 -1.60
CA ASN A 73 -18.94 3.29 -2.39
C ASN A 73 -19.49 1.95 -1.89
N TRP A 74 -19.95 1.85 -0.64
CA TRP A 74 -20.28 0.58 -0.02
C TRP A 74 -21.62 0.62 0.69
N THR A 75 -22.41 -0.45 0.54
CA THR A 75 -23.59 -0.77 1.34
C THR A 75 -23.21 -1.87 2.30
N LYS A 76 -23.54 -1.72 3.59
CA LYS A 76 -23.43 -2.82 4.54
C LYS A 76 -24.67 -3.70 4.41
N ASP A 77 -24.45 -5.00 4.24
CA ASP A 77 -25.49 -6.03 4.19
C ASP A 77 -25.10 -7.18 5.13
N GLY A 78 -25.74 -7.25 6.29
CA GLY A 78 -25.29 -8.11 7.40
C GLY A 78 -23.84 -7.79 7.79
N ASP A 79 -22.97 -8.80 7.78
CA ASP A 79 -21.53 -8.65 8.03
C ASP A 79 -20.71 -8.32 6.76
N ASN A 80 -21.37 -8.30 5.60
CA ASN A 80 -20.74 -8.05 4.31
C ASN A 80 -20.84 -6.58 3.89
N TYR A 81 -19.97 -6.21 2.95
CA TYR A 81 -20.01 -4.92 2.27
C TYR A 81 -20.11 -5.14 0.77
N ILE A 82 -21.14 -4.57 0.16
CA ILE A 82 -21.44 -4.68 -1.26
C ILE A 82 -21.07 -3.38 -1.95
N ALA A 83 -20.42 -3.47 -3.11
CA ALA A 83 -20.11 -2.32 -3.94
C ALA A 83 -21.41 -1.62 -4.40
N LYS A 84 -21.47 -0.30 -4.24
CA LYS A 84 -22.62 0.54 -4.65
C LYS A 84 -22.50 1.08 -6.07
N ASN A 85 -21.27 1.14 -6.60
CA ASN A 85 -20.99 1.88 -7.80
C ASN A 85 -19.73 1.34 -8.52
N PRO A 86 -19.55 1.68 -9.81
CA PRO A 86 -18.43 1.18 -10.60
C PRO A 86 -17.04 1.50 -10.06
N ARG A 87 -16.90 2.56 -9.23
CA ARG A 87 -15.61 2.90 -8.60
C ARG A 87 -15.23 1.87 -7.54
N ALA A 88 -16.21 1.37 -6.78
CA ALA A 88 -15.99 0.31 -5.79
C ALA A 88 -15.60 -0.99 -6.48
N ASP A 89 -16.33 -1.37 -7.54
CA ASP A 89 -16.03 -2.55 -8.35
C ASP A 89 -14.63 -2.46 -8.98
N PHE A 90 -14.31 -1.33 -9.61
CA PHE A 90 -13.00 -1.11 -10.20
C PHE A 90 -11.87 -1.23 -9.17
N GLY A 91 -12.05 -0.67 -7.96
CA GLY A 91 -11.09 -0.81 -6.87
C GLY A 91 -10.84 -2.28 -6.48
N LEU A 92 -11.89 -3.11 -6.47
CA LEU A 92 -11.76 -4.55 -6.22
C LEU A 92 -11.02 -5.26 -7.35
N GLU A 93 -11.27 -4.90 -8.61
CA GLU A 93 -10.57 -5.50 -9.76
C GLU A 93 -9.06 -5.20 -9.72
N LEU A 94 -8.65 -3.99 -9.34
CA LEU A 94 -7.23 -3.66 -9.15
C LEU A 94 -6.57 -4.56 -8.08
N VAL A 95 -7.25 -4.77 -6.95
CA VAL A 95 -6.74 -5.63 -5.86
C VAL A 95 -6.71 -7.10 -6.29
N LYS A 96 -7.76 -7.59 -6.93
CA LYS A 96 -7.83 -8.95 -7.50
C LYS A 96 -6.65 -9.22 -8.42
N LYS A 97 -6.41 -8.31 -9.37
CA LYS A 97 -5.30 -8.44 -10.31
C LYS A 97 -3.94 -8.39 -9.61
N THR A 98 -3.79 -7.56 -8.58
CA THR A 98 -2.57 -7.51 -7.75
C THR A 98 -2.28 -8.86 -7.10
N ILE A 99 -3.30 -9.49 -6.50
CA ILE A 99 -3.18 -10.82 -5.89
C ILE A 99 -2.86 -11.89 -6.93
N GLN A 100 -3.49 -11.84 -8.12
CA GLN A 100 -3.18 -12.75 -9.22
C GLN A 100 -1.71 -12.63 -9.67
N ILE A 101 -1.17 -11.42 -9.76
CA ILE A 101 0.24 -11.19 -10.10
C ILE A 101 1.16 -11.80 -9.03
N ILE A 102 0.85 -11.57 -7.75
CA ILE A 102 1.61 -12.16 -6.63
C ILE A 102 1.57 -13.70 -6.69
N GLN A 103 0.39 -14.29 -6.92
CA GLN A 103 0.23 -15.74 -7.03
C GLN A 103 0.93 -16.34 -8.26
N ALA A 104 0.98 -15.62 -9.37
CA ALA A 104 1.64 -16.05 -10.60
C ALA A 104 3.16 -15.99 -10.45
N LEU A 105 3.69 -14.87 -9.91
CA LEU A 105 5.12 -14.67 -9.73
C LEU A 105 5.67 -15.41 -8.51
N LYS A 106 4.87 -15.75 -7.50
CA LYS A 106 5.29 -16.52 -6.30
C LYS A 106 6.57 -15.97 -5.64
N PRO A 107 6.60 -14.69 -5.22
CA PRO A 107 7.77 -14.17 -4.53
C PRO A 107 7.95 -14.86 -3.18
N THR A 108 9.17 -14.80 -2.63
CA THR A 108 9.45 -15.24 -1.26
C THR A 108 8.62 -14.43 -0.26
N TYR A 109 8.55 -13.11 -0.45
CA TYR A 109 7.74 -12.21 0.36
C TYR A 109 6.84 -11.32 -0.49
N PHE A 110 5.63 -11.04 0.00
CA PHE A 110 4.80 -9.98 -0.55
C PHE A 110 4.31 -9.04 0.55
N PHE A 111 4.06 -7.80 0.18
CA PHE A 111 3.45 -6.78 1.03
C PHE A 111 2.44 -6.00 0.19
N ILE A 112 1.18 -5.97 0.66
CA ILE A 112 0.13 -5.13 0.09
C ILE A 112 -0.17 -4.05 1.13
N GLU A 113 -0.02 -2.78 0.78
CA GLU A 113 -0.25 -1.65 1.66
C GLU A 113 -1.54 -0.92 1.27
N ASN A 114 -2.36 -0.59 2.27
CA ASN A 114 -3.44 0.35 2.08
C ASN A 114 -3.75 1.11 3.37
N PRO A 115 -4.10 2.40 3.31
CA PRO A 115 -4.62 3.12 4.46
C PRO A 115 -5.76 2.34 5.11
N ARG A 116 -5.81 2.35 6.45
CA ARG A 116 -6.87 1.68 7.20
C ARG A 116 -8.24 2.20 6.75
N GLY A 117 -9.05 1.30 6.20
CA GLY A 117 -10.33 1.64 5.58
C GLY A 117 -11.16 0.40 5.29
N MET A 118 -11.87 0.41 4.16
CA MET A 118 -12.78 -0.65 3.75
C MET A 118 -12.07 -1.91 3.23
N LEU A 119 -10.86 -1.79 2.67
CA LEU A 119 -10.19 -2.93 2.04
C LEU A 119 -10.03 -4.13 3.00
N ARG A 120 -9.78 -3.87 4.27
CA ARG A 120 -9.67 -4.89 5.34
C ARG A 120 -10.96 -5.66 5.64
N LYS A 121 -12.10 -5.20 5.14
CA LYS A 121 -13.41 -5.83 5.29
C LYS A 121 -13.78 -6.64 4.05
N MET A 122 -12.96 -6.59 2.99
CA MET A 122 -13.24 -7.31 1.75
C MET A 122 -12.85 -8.78 1.91
N PRO A 123 -13.71 -9.74 1.49
CA PRO A 123 -13.42 -11.17 1.59
C PRO A 123 -12.10 -11.58 0.95
N ILE A 124 -11.70 -10.93 -0.15
CA ILE A 124 -10.45 -11.22 -0.86
C ILE A 124 -9.18 -10.99 -0.02
N MET A 125 -9.29 -10.24 1.08
CA MET A 125 -8.18 -9.94 1.99
C MET A 125 -8.28 -10.72 3.31
N ALA A 126 -9.33 -11.54 3.51
CA ALA A 126 -9.68 -12.10 4.82
C ALA A 126 -8.61 -13.07 5.35
N ASP A 127 -8.06 -13.90 4.47
CA ASP A 127 -7.11 -14.96 4.85
C ASP A 127 -5.64 -14.48 4.86
N LEU A 128 -5.39 -13.22 4.53
CA LEU A 128 -4.06 -12.66 4.51
C LEU A 128 -3.68 -12.11 5.90
N ASN A 129 -2.50 -12.48 6.39
CA ASN A 129 -1.96 -11.94 7.64
C ASN A 129 -1.81 -10.42 7.51
N ARG A 130 -2.49 -9.68 8.39
CA ARG A 130 -2.62 -8.22 8.34
C ARG A 130 -1.99 -7.58 9.57
N GLN A 131 -1.00 -6.74 9.34
CA GLN A 131 -0.34 -5.92 10.34
C GLN A 131 -0.83 -4.48 10.25
N GLY A 132 -0.92 -3.79 11.39
CA GLY A 132 -1.32 -2.39 11.47
C GLY A 132 -0.15 -1.51 11.86
N VAL A 133 0.05 -0.41 11.14
CA VAL A 133 1.08 0.59 11.43
C VAL A 133 0.50 2.00 11.46
N THR A 134 1.20 2.92 12.11
CA THR A 134 0.99 4.36 12.00
C THR A 134 2.28 4.99 11.49
N TYR A 135 2.22 5.68 10.36
CA TYR A 135 3.43 6.21 9.69
C TYR A 135 4.30 7.10 10.59
N CYS A 136 3.71 7.81 11.55
CA CYS A 136 4.49 8.63 12.48
C CYS A 136 5.41 7.87 13.42
N GLN A 137 5.16 6.58 13.63
CA GLN A 137 6.10 5.70 14.33
C GLN A 137 7.37 5.41 13.51
N TYR A 138 7.39 5.87 12.26
CA TYR A 138 8.45 5.71 11.28
C TYR A 138 8.94 7.07 10.75
N GLY A 139 8.86 8.12 11.58
CA GLY A 139 9.41 9.45 11.27
C GLY A 139 8.51 10.37 10.45
N ASP A 140 7.29 9.94 10.11
CA ASP A 140 6.29 10.83 9.49
C ASP A 140 5.67 11.79 10.52
N THR A 141 5.30 13.00 10.12
CA THR A 141 4.55 13.90 11.01
C THR A 141 3.05 13.56 11.04
N ARG A 142 2.59 12.69 10.13
CA ARG A 142 1.19 12.28 9.98
C ARG A 142 0.92 11.00 10.77
N MET A 143 -0.07 11.05 11.67
CA MET A 143 -0.71 9.83 12.13
C MET A 143 -1.61 9.28 11.01
N LYS A 144 -1.02 8.51 10.10
CA LYS A 144 -1.72 7.79 9.03
C LYS A 144 -1.78 6.30 9.39
N PRO A 145 -2.92 5.81 9.93
CA PRO A 145 -3.11 4.39 10.15
C PRO A 145 -3.17 3.65 8.81
N THR A 146 -2.35 2.61 8.68
CA THR A 146 -2.21 1.82 7.46
C THR A 146 -2.24 0.34 7.83
N ASP A 147 -2.90 -0.45 7.01
CA ASP A 147 -2.87 -1.91 7.08
C ASP A 147 -1.88 -2.43 6.02
N ILE A 148 -1.05 -3.40 6.40
CA ILE A 148 -0.11 -4.10 5.52
C ILE A 148 -0.44 -5.59 5.58
N TRP A 149 -0.80 -6.18 4.45
CA TRP A 149 -1.01 -7.62 4.31
C TRP A 149 0.26 -8.27 3.76
N THR A 150 0.71 -9.35 4.40
CA THR A 150 1.99 -9.99 4.04
C THR A 150 2.01 -11.46 4.43
N ASN A 151 2.85 -12.25 3.76
CA ASN A 151 3.25 -13.59 4.21
C ASN A 151 4.50 -13.59 5.10
N SER A 152 5.15 -12.44 5.33
CA SER A 152 6.29 -12.36 6.22
C SER A 152 5.87 -12.60 7.66
N LEU A 153 6.52 -13.57 8.32
CA LEU A 153 6.41 -13.82 9.76
C LEU A 153 7.59 -13.21 10.54
N ASN A 154 8.63 -12.76 9.83
CA ASN A 154 9.85 -12.20 10.42
C ASN A 154 9.71 -10.72 10.73
N TRP A 155 8.90 -10.00 9.94
CA TRP A 155 8.66 -8.59 10.17
C TRP A 155 7.67 -8.40 11.33
N ILE A 156 8.13 -7.71 12.37
CA ILE A 156 7.31 -7.31 13.51
C ILE A 156 7.18 -5.78 13.45
N PRO A 157 5.99 -5.22 13.19
CA PRO A 157 5.81 -3.77 13.09
C PRO A 157 6.01 -3.10 14.46
N ARG A 158 6.40 -1.82 14.43
CA ARG A 158 6.37 -0.95 15.61
C ARG A 158 4.92 -0.82 16.11
N PRO A 159 4.69 -0.76 17.44
CA PRO A 159 3.36 -0.56 17.99
C PRO A 159 2.69 0.69 17.41
N MET A 160 1.39 0.60 17.13
CA MET A 160 0.64 1.76 16.67
C MET A 160 0.49 2.80 17.78
N CYS A 161 0.60 4.08 17.42
CA CYS A 161 0.24 5.18 18.32
C CYS A 161 -1.27 5.42 18.37
N LYS A 162 -1.69 6.34 19.23
CA LYS A 162 -3.06 6.84 19.36
C LYS A 162 -3.12 8.37 19.23
N ASN A 163 -4.32 8.91 19.05
CA ASN A 163 -4.53 10.35 19.03
C ASN A 163 -4.05 10.98 20.34
N GLY A 164 -3.28 12.06 20.24
CA GLY A 164 -2.76 12.81 21.40
C GLY A 164 -1.36 12.41 21.83
N ASP A 165 -0.77 11.35 21.26
CA ASP A 165 0.65 11.06 21.43
C ASP A 165 1.51 12.14 20.75
N ASP A 166 2.72 12.36 21.26
CA ASP A 166 3.66 13.42 20.82
C ASP A 166 4.38 13.14 19.48
N CYS A 167 4.29 11.92 18.96
CA CYS A 167 4.94 11.50 17.72
C CYS A 167 4.39 12.11 16.43
N HIS A 168 3.28 12.86 16.46
CA HIS A 168 2.63 13.41 15.27
C HIS A 168 1.99 14.77 15.51
N ILE A 169 1.72 15.48 14.41
CA ILE A 169 0.97 16.73 14.45
C ILE A 169 -0.52 16.40 14.56
N ALA A 170 -1.20 17.00 15.54
CA ALA A 170 -2.64 16.86 15.70
C ALA A 170 -3.38 17.30 14.42
N ALA A 171 -4.24 16.40 13.91
CA ALA A 171 -5.01 16.61 12.69
C ALA A 171 -6.46 16.11 12.85
N PRO A 172 -7.27 16.76 13.70
CA PRO A 172 -8.68 16.40 13.86
C PRO A 172 -9.44 16.56 12.54
N ARG A 173 -10.62 15.92 12.43
CA ARG A 173 -11.46 16.01 11.24
C ARG A 173 -11.77 17.49 10.92
N GLY A 174 -11.52 17.91 9.68
CA GLY A 174 -11.70 19.30 9.25
C GLY A 174 -10.47 20.19 9.41
N SER A 175 -9.36 19.68 9.98
CA SER A 175 -8.09 20.41 10.02
C SER A 175 -7.40 20.47 8.64
N SER A 176 -6.58 21.50 8.47
CA SER A 176 -5.66 21.65 7.33
C SER A 176 -4.28 21.02 7.59
N THR A 177 -4.08 20.36 8.73
CA THR A 177 -2.84 19.67 9.11
C THR A 177 -2.91 18.17 8.77
N GLY A 178 -1.79 17.46 8.91
CA GLY A 178 -1.69 16.02 8.63
C GLY A 178 -1.95 15.66 7.16
N THR A 179 -2.50 14.47 6.91
CA THR A 179 -2.71 13.96 5.54
C THR A 179 -3.67 14.82 4.71
N GLN A 180 -4.63 15.49 5.34
CA GLN A 180 -5.63 16.33 4.66
C GLN A 180 -5.00 17.59 4.05
N GLY A 181 -3.98 18.15 4.71
CA GLY A 181 -3.23 19.32 4.25
C GLY A 181 -2.33 19.09 3.04
N LEU A 182 -2.01 17.84 2.71
CA LEU A 182 -1.10 17.54 1.59
C LEU A 182 -1.78 17.67 0.23
N LYS A 183 -0.99 18.13 -0.75
CA LYS A 183 -1.43 18.40 -2.12
C LYS A 183 -1.52 17.10 -2.93
N GLY A 184 -2.75 16.72 -3.29
CA GLY A 184 -3.02 15.63 -4.22
C GLY A 184 -2.72 14.23 -3.68
N ALA A 185 -2.95 13.21 -4.52
CA ALA A 185 -2.78 11.81 -4.13
C ALA A 185 -1.31 11.41 -3.99
N TYR A 186 -0.43 11.96 -4.84
CA TYR A 186 1.01 11.65 -4.86
C TYR A 186 1.72 11.95 -3.53
N GLU A 187 1.50 13.12 -2.95
CA GLU A 187 2.11 13.46 -1.64
C GLU A 187 1.49 12.65 -0.49
N ARG A 188 0.20 12.31 -0.58
CA ARG A 188 -0.51 11.52 0.43
C ARG A 188 -0.11 10.04 0.41
N SER A 189 0.40 9.53 -0.72
CA SER A 189 0.78 8.12 -0.87
C SER A 189 2.21 7.82 -0.46
N LYS A 190 3.10 8.82 -0.32
CA LYS A 190 4.48 8.61 0.16
C LYS A 190 4.51 7.84 1.48
N ILE A 191 5.33 6.78 1.50
CA ILE A 191 5.55 5.90 2.63
C ILE A 191 6.83 6.37 3.35
N PRO A 192 6.89 6.33 4.70
CA PRO A 192 8.08 6.76 5.43
C PRO A 192 9.26 5.84 5.12
N GLU A 193 10.44 6.43 4.92
CA GLU A 193 11.66 5.70 4.55
C GLU A 193 12.02 4.62 5.58
N ASP A 194 11.90 4.94 6.87
CA ASP A 194 12.15 3.99 7.97
C ASP A 194 11.28 2.74 7.86
N LEU A 195 10.00 2.89 7.48
CA LEU A 195 9.10 1.75 7.30
C LEU A 195 9.53 0.89 6.11
N CYS A 196 9.89 1.54 5.00
CA CYS A 196 10.38 0.84 3.81
C CYS A 196 11.66 0.06 4.11
N LEU A 197 12.65 0.70 4.76
CA LEU A 197 13.92 0.07 5.12
C LEU A 197 13.74 -1.06 6.14
N GLU A 198 12.91 -0.87 7.16
CA GLU A 198 12.62 -1.89 8.18
C GLU A 198 12.02 -3.15 7.54
N ILE A 199 11.02 -3.00 6.67
CA ILE A 199 10.41 -4.11 5.97
C ILE A 199 11.42 -4.81 5.05
N LEU A 200 12.13 -4.08 4.21
CA LEU A 200 13.08 -4.67 3.25
C LEU A 200 14.25 -5.39 3.95
N LYS A 201 14.71 -4.90 5.10
CA LYS A 201 15.76 -5.56 5.91
C LYS A 201 15.24 -6.83 6.61
N SER A 202 13.96 -6.91 6.92
CA SER A 202 13.36 -8.10 7.53
C SER A 202 13.25 -9.31 6.58
N CYS A 203 13.48 -9.08 5.28
CA CYS A 203 13.43 -10.10 4.23
C CYS A 203 14.80 -10.72 3.91
N ILE A 204 15.85 -10.31 4.60
CA ILE A 204 17.22 -10.83 4.45
C ILE A 204 17.35 -12.19 5.15
#